data_AF-A0AAU5WM29-F1
#
_entry.id   AF-A0AAU5WM29-F1
#
_cell.length_a   1.000
_cell.length_b   1.000
_cell.length_c   1.000
_cell.angle_alpha   90.00
_cell.angle_beta   90.00
_cell.angle_gamma   90.00
#
_symmetry.space_group_name_H-M   'P 1'
#
loop_
_entity.id
_entity.type
_entity.pdbx_description
1 polymer ?
#
loop_
_entity_poly.entity_id
_entity_poly.type
_entity_poly.pdbx_seq_one_letter_code
_entity_poly.pdbx_strand_id
1 'polypeptide(L)' 'MNEVEHMGDVDQAPGVDQPTEADEERVLRELFGSPDADGVYRGEGA' A
#
# COMPACT_ATOMS: atom_id res chain seq x y z
N MET A 1 -29.37 -6.44 -13.40
CA MET A 1 -28.29 -6.36 -12.40
C MET A 1 -27.21 -5.52 -13.02
N ASN A 2 -27.21 -4.22 -12.71
CA ASN A 2 -26.30 -3.25 -13.28
C ASN A 2 -25.17 -3.03 -12.26
N GLU A 3 -23.93 -3.28 -12.65
CA GLU A 3 -22.75 -3.30 -11.77
C GLU A 3 -22.57 -2.01 -10.95
N VAL A 4 -23.10 -0.91 -11.47
CA VAL A 4 -23.08 0.44 -10.85
C VAL A 4 -23.93 0.52 -9.57
N GLU A 5 -24.98 -0.29 -9.43
CA GLU A 5 -25.88 -0.26 -8.26
C GLU A 5 -25.26 -0.92 -7.01
N HIS A 6 -24.17 -1.70 -7.17
CA HIS A 6 -23.43 -2.35 -6.07
C HIS A 6 -22.13 -1.63 -5.70
N MET A 7 -21.73 -0.60 -6.45
CA MET A 7 -20.54 0.21 -6.12
C MET A 7 -20.74 1.13 -4.90
N GLY A 8 -21.95 1.27 -4.36
CA GLY A 8 -22.23 2.03 -3.14
C GLY A 8 -22.07 1.23 -1.83
N ASP A 9 -21.80 -0.07 -1.93
CA ASP A 9 -21.62 -0.97 -0.78
C ASP A 9 -20.14 -1.22 -0.44
N VAL A 10 -19.22 -0.85 -1.35
CA VAL A 10 -17.81 -0.65 -1.00
C VAL A 10 -17.73 0.64 -0.18
N ASP A 11 -17.07 0.60 0.98
CA ASP A 11 -16.86 1.73 1.92
C ASP A 11 -17.92 1.96 3.01
N GLN A 12 -18.85 1.02 3.27
CA GLN A 12 -19.81 1.19 4.39
C GLN A 12 -19.27 0.85 5.79
N ALA A 13 -18.14 0.15 5.89
CA ALA A 13 -17.57 -0.24 7.17
C ALA A 13 -16.55 0.81 7.66
N PRO A 14 -16.70 1.34 8.89
CA PRO A 14 -15.80 2.37 9.39
C PRO A 14 -14.36 1.84 9.46
N GLY A 15 -13.44 2.51 8.77
CA GLY A 15 -12.02 2.16 8.76
C GLY A 15 -11.57 1.24 7.62
N VAL A 16 -12.45 0.87 6.68
CA VAL A 16 -12.02 0.14 5.46
C VAL A 16 -11.23 1.02 4.50
N ASP A 17 -11.48 2.33 4.52
CA ASP A 17 -10.70 3.34 3.79
C ASP A 17 -9.36 3.65 4.46
N GLN A 18 -9.17 3.17 5.70
CA GLN A 18 -7.90 3.38 6.40
C GLN A 18 -6.90 2.33 5.92
N PRO A 19 -5.64 2.71 5.68
CA PRO A 19 -4.60 1.76 5.37
C PRO A 19 -4.51 0.75 6.53
N THR A 20 -4.88 -0.50 6.24
CA THR A 20 -4.68 -1.62 7.18
C THR A 20 -3.25 -2.15 7.11
N GLU A 21 -2.55 -1.83 6.02
CA GLU A 21 -1.17 -2.18 5.78
C GLU A 21 -0.23 -1.19 6.45
N ALA A 22 0.96 -1.68 6.83
CA ALA A 22 2.03 -0.81 7.28
C ALA A 22 2.42 0.16 6.14
N ASP A 23 2.78 1.37 6.52
CA ASP A 23 3.28 2.38 5.58
C ASP A 23 4.34 1.77 4.65
N GLU A 24 4.10 1.89 3.34
CA GLU A 24 4.93 1.24 2.31
C GLU A 24 6.40 1.65 2.46
N GLU A 25 6.68 2.90 2.81
CA GLU A 25 8.05 3.37 3.03
C GLU A 25 8.70 2.65 4.20
N ARG A 26 7.96 2.46 5.30
CA ARG A 26 8.45 1.71 6.46
C ARG A 26 8.79 0.27 6.08
N VAL A 27 7.89 -0.42 5.37
CA VAL A 27 8.09 -1.81 4.93
C VAL A 27 9.28 -1.92 3.99
N LEU A 28 9.40 -1.02 3.01
CA LEU A 28 10.51 -1.00 2.07
C LEU A 28 11.86 -0.78 2.78
N ARG A 29 11.90 0.10 3.80
CA ARG A 29 13.10 0.31 4.63
C ARG A 29 13.48 -0.91 5.45
N GLU A 30 12.50 -1.61 6.01
CA GLU A 30 12.74 -2.84 6.79
C GLU A 30 13.30 -3.97 5.92
N LEU A 31 12.83 -4.09 4.67
CA LEU A 31 13.22 -5.18 3.77
C LEU A 31 14.50 -4.91 2.97
N PHE A 32 14.69 -3.67 2.52
CA PHE A 32 15.73 -3.31 1.55
C PHE A 32 16.71 -2.25 2.07
N GLY A 33 16.51 -1.72 3.28
CA GLY A 33 17.35 -0.67 3.84
C GLY A 33 17.02 0.71 3.28
N SER A 34 18.02 1.60 3.21
CA SER A 34 17.79 2.95 2.69
C SER A 34 17.69 2.93 1.16
N PRO A 35 16.81 3.76 0.55
CA PRO A 35 16.79 3.91 -0.89
C PRO A 35 18.10 4.54 -1.39
N ASP A 36 18.43 4.29 -2.66
CA ASP A 36 19.56 4.93 -3.33
C ASP A 36 19.30 6.42 -3.64
N ALA A 37 20.25 7.08 -4.33
CA ALA A 37 20.16 8.51 -4.64
C ALA A 37 18.96 8.87 -5.54
N ASP A 38 18.40 7.90 -6.25
CA ASP A 38 17.22 8.05 -7.10
C ASP A 38 15.92 7.71 -6.36
N GLY A 39 16.01 7.34 -5.07
CA GLY A 39 14.86 6.95 -4.25
C GLY A 39 14.47 5.47 -4.44
N VAL A 40 15.31 4.65 -5.07
CA VAL A 40 14.99 3.26 -5.37
C VAL A 40 15.52 2.34 -4.28
N TYR A 41 14.64 1.49 -3.74
CA TYR A 41 15.01 0.43 -2.82
C TYR A 41 15.54 -0.77 -3.62
N ARG A 42 16.83 -1.10 -3.45
CA ARG A 42 17.44 -2.28 -4.08
C ARG A 42 17.84 -3.26 -2.99
N GLY A 43 17.32 -4.48 -3.05
CA GLY A 43 17.71 -5.52 -2.10
C GLY A 43 19.20 -5.83 -2.19
N GLU A 44 19.79 -6.18 -1.05
CA GLU A 44 21.20 -6.59 -0.99
C GLU A 44 21.40 -7.82 -1.87
N GLY A 45 22.04 -7.65 -3.05
CA GLY A 45 22.34 -8.74 -3.96
C GLY A 45 22.32 -8.44 -5.46
N ALA A 46 22.33 -7.18 -5.90
CA ALA A 46 22.51 -6.80 -7.31
C ALA A 46 23.98 -6.63 -7.70
#